data_AF-A0A255ZQD1-F1
#
_entry.id   AF-A0A255ZQD1-F1
#
_cell.length_a   1.000
_cell.length_b   1.000
_cell.length_c   1.000
_cell.angle_alpha   90.00
_cell.angle_beta   90.00
_cell.angle_gamma   90.00
#
_symmetry.space_group_name_H-M   'P 1'
#
loop_
_entity.id
_entity.type
_entity.pdbx_description
1 polymer ?
#
loop_
_entity_poly.entity_id
_entity_poly.type
_entity_poly.pdbx_seq_one_letter_code
_entity_poly.pdbx_strand_id
1 'polypeptide(L)'
;MERQIKIIVTDTTQLTEKVIDFFKQFDIKLTDNKEGNLTFKQNSSLLDAWKTNPLKWASEIFVSIVDNKVLANFCVDTDAQMKTKEEEAVWQTFIDNFENYLTNGKTSNQKLISTISDNKKSRLTYFGWAIFGAIIGGLLGFVYNKMTGNNSSLSIFLIPIFATLFLGWKINYVKKKNAL
;
A
#
# COMPACT_ATOMS: atom_id res chain seq x y z
N MET A 1 1.99 -7.24 4.41
CA MET A 1 3.36 -7.22 3.84
C MET A 1 4.31 -7.01 4.99
N GLU A 2 5.35 -7.84 5.09
CA GLU A 2 6.38 -7.70 6.12
C GLU A 2 7.73 -7.50 5.45
N ARG A 3 8.50 -6.51 5.90
CA ARG A 3 9.88 -6.30 5.47
C ARG A 3 10.75 -5.88 6.63
N GLN A 4 11.91 -6.51 6.75
CA GLN A 4 12.92 -6.17 7.73
C GLN A 4 14.16 -5.65 7.01
N ILE A 5 14.75 -4.59 7.54
CA ILE A 5 16.05 -4.09 7.12
C ILE A 5 16.97 -3.92 8.32
N LYS A 6 18.27 -3.96 8.07
CA LYS A 6 19.32 -3.68 9.04
C LYS A 6 20.25 -2.63 8.46
N ILE A 7 20.39 -1.52 9.16
CA ILE A 7 21.20 -0.37 8.75
C ILE A 7 22.34 -0.21 9.76
N ILE A 8 23.56 0.01 9.27
CA ILE A 8 24.71 0.39 10.09
C ILE A 8 24.95 1.87 9.85
N VAL A 9 24.95 2.66 10.92
CA VAL A 9 25.07 4.12 10.85
C VAL A 9 26.44 4.53 11.39
N THR A 10 27.16 5.35 10.63
CA THR A 10 28.50 5.83 11.03
C THR A 10 28.41 6.95 12.06
N ASP A 11 27.45 7.86 11.90
CA ASP A 11 27.18 8.96 12.83
C ASP A 11 25.99 8.63 13.75
N THR A 12 26.30 8.23 14.98
CA THR A 12 25.30 7.88 16.00
C THR A 12 24.75 9.10 16.75
N THR A 13 25.23 10.30 16.46
CA THR A 13 24.77 11.53 17.11
C THR A 13 23.29 11.71 16.84
N GLN A 14 22.50 11.78 17.92
CA GLN A 14 21.05 12.00 17.86
C GLN A 14 20.29 10.98 16.98
N LEU A 15 20.79 9.73 16.90
CA LEU A 15 20.23 8.71 16.02
C LEU A 15 18.74 8.42 16.29
N THR A 16 18.35 8.35 17.56
CA THR A 16 16.94 8.18 17.97
C THR A 16 16.06 9.33 17.46
N GLU A 17 16.52 10.56 17.58
CA GLU A 17 15.79 11.76 17.12
C GLU A 17 15.68 11.78 15.60
N LYS A 18 16.76 11.47 14.87
CA LYS A 18 16.73 11.31 13.41
C LYS A 18 15.68 10.28 12.98
N VAL A 19 15.64 9.12 13.62
CA VAL A 19 14.64 8.08 13.31
C VAL A 19 13.22 8.61 13.54
N ILE A 20 12.97 9.24 14.68
CA ILE A 20 11.65 9.81 15.01
C ILE A 20 11.25 10.89 13.99
N ASP A 21 12.17 11.79 13.64
CA ASP A 21 11.92 12.90 12.74
C ASP A 21 11.69 12.45 11.29
N PHE A 22 12.33 11.36 10.87
CA PHE A 22 12.01 10.74 9.59
C PHE A 22 10.55 10.30 9.53
N PHE A 23 10.08 9.50 10.49
CA PHE A 23 8.71 8.98 10.46
C PHE A 23 7.64 10.08 10.63
N LYS A 24 7.93 11.11 11.43
CA LYS A 24 7.05 12.29 11.57
C LYS A 24 6.79 12.99 10.24
N GLN A 25 7.77 13.08 9.34
CA GLN A 25 7.60 13.71 8.01
C GLN A 25 6.53 13.04 7.15
N PHE A 26 6.16 11.79 7.45
CA PHE A 26 5.17 11.01 6.72
C PHE A 26 3.84 10.84 7.46
N ASP A 27 3.66 11.56 8.57
CA ASP A 27 2.54 11.47 9.53
C ASP A 27 2.43 10.11 10.24
N ILE A 28 3.53 9.35 10.30
CA ILE A 28 3.61 8.08 11.01
C ILE A 28 3.94 8.39 12.48
N LYS A 29 3.07 7.97 13.41
CA LYS A 29 3.12 8.40 14.81
C LYS A 29 3.93 7.46 15.67
N LEU A 30 4.78 7.99 16.53
CA LEU A 30 5.41 7.24 17.61
C LEU A 30 4.34 6.87 18.66
N THR A 31 4.31 5.60 19.05
CA THR A 31 3.33 5.05 20.01
C THR A 31 3.98 4.42 21.24
N ASP A 32 5.23 3.95 21.11
CA ASP A 32 6.02 3.45 22.23
C ASP A 32 7.48 3.84 22.06
N ASN A 33 8.16 4.15 23.15
CA ASN A 33 9.58 4.51 23.20
C ASN A 33 10.19 3.95 24.50
N LYS A 34 10.87 2.80 24.39
CA LYS A 34 11.50 2.10 25.51
C LYS A 34 12.95 1.81 25.17
N GLU A 35 13.89 2.44 25.86
CA GLU A 35 15.33 2.13 25.85
C GLU A 35 15.86 1.59 24.50
N GLY A 36 15.85 2.43 23.47
CA GLY A 36 16.34 2.08 22.13
C GLY A 36 15.33 1.36 21.23
N ASN A 37 14.16 0.98 21.73
CA ASN A 37 13.08 0.39 20.96
C ASN A 37 11.94 1.39 20.76
N LEU A 38 11.63 1.67 19.50
CA LEU A 38 10.61 2.61 19.05
C LEU A 38 9.53 1.83 18.30
N THR A 39 8.26 2.09 18.62
CA THR A 39 7.13 1.55 17.87
C THR A 39 6.35 2.68 17.25
N PHE A 40 6.19 2.62 15.93
CA PHE A 40 5.43 3.59 15.16
C PHE A 40 4.17 2.97 14.57
N LYS A 41 3.10 3.76 14.49
CA LYS A 41 1.83 3.34 13.89
C LYS A 41 1.30 4.36 12.91
N GLN A 42 0.82 3.84 11.79
CA GLN A 42 -0.12 4.52 10.91
C GLN A 42 -1.50 3.94 11.20
N ASN A 43 -2.42 4.75 11.73
CA ASN A 43 -3.75 4.26 12.09
C ASN A 43 -4.56 3.88 10.86
N SER A 44 -5.28 2.76 10.99
CA SER A 44 -6.28 2.34 10.02
C SER A 44 -7.49 3.27 10.02
N SER A 45 -8.05 3.61 8.86
CA SER A 45 -9.43 4.09 8.75
C SER A 45 -10.27 3.15 7.89
N LEU A 46 -11.58 3.12 8.08
CA LEU A 46 -12.51 2.33 7.24
C LEU A 46 -12.43 2.71 5.75
N LEU A 47 -11.84 3.87 5.44
CA LEU A 47 -11.61 4.36 4.08
C LEU A 47 -10.23 3.95 3.52
N ASP A 48 -9.44 3.15 4.24
CA ASP A 48 -8.11 2.71 3.81
C ASP A 48 -8.12 1.90 2.53
N ALA A 49 -9.18 1.12 2.32
CA ALA A 49 -9.41 0.39 1.08
C ALA A 49 -9.55 1.32 -0.14
N TRP A 50 -9.91 2.59 0.08
CA TRP A 50 -10.03 3.62 -0.96
C TRP A 50 -8.79 4.51 -1.07
N LYS A 51 -7.90 4.50 -0.08
CA LYS A 51 -6.66 5.29 -0.11
C LYS A 51 -5.75 4.77 -1.22
N THR A 52 -5.39 5.69 -2.13
CA THR A 52 -4.48 5.41 -3.25
C THR A 52 -3.01 5.50 -2.89
N ASN A 53 -2.67 6.02 -1.71
CA ASN A 53 -1.31 6.09 -1.19
C ASN A 53 -1.08 4.95 -0.18
N PRO A 54 -0.24 3.94 -0.50
CA PRO A 54 0.07 2.83 0.39
C PRO A 54 0.65 3.22 1.75
N LEU A 55 1.37 4.35 1.83
CA LEU A 55 1.94 4.82 3.10
C LEU A 55 0.89 5.33 4.10
N LYS A 56 -0.36 5.53 3.65
CA LYS A 56 -1.46 5.99 4.51
C LYS A 56 -2.34 4.84 5.01
N TRP A 57 -2.02 3.60 4.65
CA TRP A 57 -2.69 2.41 5.18
C TRP A 57 -2.23 2.09 6.59
N ALA A 58 -3.00 1.23 7.25
CA ALA A 58 -2.63 0.68 8.53
C ALA A 58 -1.25 -0.01 8.47
N SER A 59 -0.33 0.44 9.32
CA SER A 59 0.99 -0.15 9.45
C SER A 59 1.54 0.03 10.85
N GLU A 60 2.41 -0.90 11.22
CA GLU A 60 3.18 -0.87 12.45
C GLU A 60 4.65 -1.06 12.09
N ILE A 61 5.50 -0.18 12.62
CA ILE A 61 6.93 -0.19 12.33
C ILE A 61 7.67 -0.27 13.66
N PHE A 62 8.46 -1.33 13.82
CA PHE A 62 9.28 -1.54 15.00
C PHE A 62 10.71 -1.19 14.66
N VAL A 63 11.32 -0.30 15.42
CA VAL A 63 12.71 0.09 15.25
C VAL A 63 13.48 -0.19 16.53
N SER A 64 14.54 -0.98 16.44
CA SER A 64 15.47 -1.23 17.54
C SER A 64 16.82 -0.60 17.20
N ILE A 65 17.31 0.23 18.12
CA ILE A 65 18.57 0.96 18.02
C ILE A 65 19.50 0.41 19.10
N VAL A 66 20.57 -0.25 18.67
CA VAL A 66 21.61 -0.80 19.55
C VAL A 66 22.96 -0.31 19.04
N ASP A 67 23.65 0.48 19.85
CA ASP A 67 24.89 1.18 19.50
C ASP A 67 24.74 2.03 18.22
N ASN A 68 25.32 1.54 17.13
CA ASN A 68 25.31 2.17 15.81
C ASN A 68 24.47 1.41 14.78
N LYS A 69 23.67 0.44 15.22
CA LYS A 69 22.83 -0.41 14.37
C LYS A 69 21.37 -0.06 14.56
N VAL A 70 20.67 0.11 13.45
CA VAL A 70 19.23 0.29 13.40
C VAL A 70 18.62 -0.94 12.72
N LEU A 71 17.81 -1.68 13.46
CA LEU A 71 16.98 -2.75 12.92
C LEU A 71 15.55 -2.23 12.80
N ALA A 72 14.99 -2.21 11.59
CA ALA A 72 13.63 -1.77 11.36
C ALA A 72 12.79 -2.88 10.73
N ASN A 73 11.64 -3.18 11.34
CA ASN A 73 10.65 -4.11 10.84
C ASN A 73 9.38 -3.36 10.45
N PHE A 74 8.99 -3.44 9.19
CA PHE A 74 7.84 -2.78 8.59
C PHE A 74 6.73 -3.81 8.39
N CYS A 75 5.68 -3.72 9.19
CA CYS A 75 4.49 -4.55 9.10
C CYS A 75 3.33 -3.72 8.54
N VAL A 76 2.89 -4.03 7.33
CA VAL A 76 1.81 -3.32 6.64
C VAL A 76 0.61 -4.25 6.51
N ASP A 77 -0.56 -3.82 6.97
CA ASP A 77 -1.81 -4.54 6.74
C ASP A 77 -2.19 -4.43 5.27
N THR A 78 -2.28 -5.56 4.59
CA THR A 78 -2.64 -5.63 3.17
C THR A 78 -3.86 -6.51 2.91
N ASP A 79 -4.60 -6.92 3.93
CA ASP A 79 -5.65 -7.94 3.79
C ASP A 79 -6.85 -7.45 2.98
N ALA A 80 -7.13 -6.15 2.98
CA ALA A 80 -8.15 -5.52 2.15
C ALA A 80 -7.60 -4.89 0.84
N GLN A 81 -6.33 -5.15 0.47
CA GLN A 81 -5.65 -4.46 -0.62
C GLN A 81 -5.37 -5.36 -1.83
N MET A 82 -5.14 -4.74 -3.00
CA MET A 82 -4.93 -5.46 -4.28
C MET A 82 -3.56 -6.16 -4.37
N LYS A 83 -2.61 -5.81 -3.49
CA LYS A 83 -1.24 -6.36 -3.39
C LYS A 83 -0.53 -6.29 -4.75
N THR A 84 -0.46 -5.10 -5.34
CA THR A 84 0.16 -4.88 -6.66
C THR A 84 1.66 -4.58 -6.57
N LYS A 85 2.39 -4.72 -7.69
CA LYS A 85 3.84 -4.43 -7.75
C LYS A 85 4.13 -2.94 -7.46
N GLU A 86 3.23 -2.06 -7.87
CA GLU A 86 3.33 -0.62 -7.65
C GLU A 86 3.14 -0.25 -6.17
N GLU A 87 2.26 -0.95 -5.46
CA GLU A 87 2.06 -0.77 -4.02
C GLU A 87 3.33 -1.18 -3.25
N GLU A 88 3.95 -2.30 -3.66
CA GLU A 88 5.24 -2.74 -3.12
C GLU A 88 6.37 -1.77 -3.44
N ALA A 89 6.40 -1.19 -4.66
CA ALA A 89 7.41 -0.22 -5.05
C ALA A 89 7.36 1.07 -4.21
N VAL A 90 6.17 1.52 -3.80
CA VAL A 90 6.01 2.67 -2.88
C VAL A 90 6.68 2.36 -1.54
N TRP A 91 6.35 1.21 -0.93
CA TRP A 91 6.94 0.82 0.35
C TRP A 91 8.45 0.60 0.25
N GLN A 92 8.93 -0.01 -0.83
CA GLN A 92 10.36 -0.17 -1.04
C GLN A 92 11.06 1.18 -1.17
N THR A 93 10.51 2.11 -1.96
CA THR A 93 11.09 3.45 -2.11
C THR A 93 11.10 4.23 -0.79
N PHE A 94 10.08 4.03 0.06
CA PHE A 94 10.04 4.61 1.40
C PHE A 94 11.13 4.02 2.32
N ILE A 95 11.31 2.70 2.30
CA ILE A 95 12.35 1.98 3.04
C ILE A 95 13.75 2.41 2.57
N ASP A 96 13.98 2.49 1.26
CA ASP A 96 15.24 3.00 0.68
C ASP A 96 15.49 4.45 1.11
N ASN A 97 14.43 5.26 1.20
CA ASN A 97 14.54 6.65 1.64
C ASN A 97 14.94 6.73 3.11
N PHE A 98 14.40 5.86 3.96
CA PHE A 98 14.77 5.76 5.38
C PHE A 98 16.24 5.37 5.54
N GLU A 99 16.69 4.35 4.81
CA GLU A 99 18.09 3.91 4.83
C GLU A 99 19.04 5.04 4.38
N ASN A 100 18.73 5.71 3.26
CA ASN A 100 19.52 6.82 2.76
C ASN A 100 19.53 8.03 3.72
N TYR A 101 18.40 8.30 4.37
CA TYR A 101 18.31 9.36 5.36
C TYR A 101 19.23 9.10 6.55
N LEU A 102 19.24 7.87 7.07
CA LEU A 102 20.09 7.51 8.21
C LEU A 102 21.58 7.41 7.87
N THR A 103 21.92 6.97 6.65
CA THR A 103 23.33 6.79 6.23
C THR A 103 23.97 8.06 5.70
N ASN A 104 23.23 8.85 4.93
CA ASN A 104 23.76 9.97 4.15
C ASN A 104 23.15 11.33 4.53
N GLY A 105 22.16 11.37 5.44
CA GLY A 105 21.43 12.58 5.81
C GLY A 105 20.54 13.15 4.70
N LYS A 106 20.34 12.40 3.61
CA LYS A 106 19.61 12.85 2.41
C LYS A 106 18.33 12.06 2.23
N THR A 107 17.22 12.76 2.03
CA THR A 107 15.95 12.15 1.62
C THR A 107 15.76 12.24 0.10
N SER A 108 15.34 11.15 -0.54
CA SER A 108 14.90 11.10 -1.94
C SER A 108 13.37 11.27 -2.06
N ASN A 109 12.85 12.38 -1.54
CA ASN A 109 11.40 12.63 -1.48
C ASN A 109 10.76 12.71 -2.88
N GLN A 110 11.48 13.21 -3.89
CA GLN A 110 10.96 13.30 -5.25
C GLN A 110 10.68 11.92 -5.87
N LYS A 111 11.58 10.94 -5.67
CA LYS A 111 11.38 9.55 -6.15
C LYS A 111 10.20 8.90 -5.44
N LEU A 112 10.02 9.17 -4.15
CA LEU A 112 8.87 8.65 -3.40
C LEU A 112 7.56 9.26 -3.92
N ILE A 113 7.52 10.58 -4.14
CA ILE A 113 6.35 11.29 -4.70
C ILE A 113 5.98 10.75 -6.09
N SER A 114 6.97 10.53 -6.96
CA SER A 114 6.70 9.97 -8.30
C SER A 114 6.15 8.55 -8.21
N THR A 115 6.70 7.71 -7.33
CA THR A 115 6.25 6.33 -7.15
C THR A 115 4.83 6.27 -6.59
N ILE A 116 4.47 7.16 -5.66
CA ILE A 116 3.10 7.31 -5.15
C ILE A 116 2.14 7.74 -6.29
N SER A 117 2.57 8.66 -7.15
CA SER A 117 1.79 9.11 -8.30
C SER A 117 1.51 7.97 -9.29
N ASP A 118 2.52 7.16 -9.59
CA ASP A 118 2.38 6.02 -10.49
C ASP A 118 1.49 4.92 -9.90
N ASN A 119 1.61 4.65 -8.59
CA ASN A 119 0.68 3.76 -7.90
C ASN A 119 -0.78 4.27 -7.99
N LYS A 120 -0.99 5.58 -7.82
CA LYS A 120 -2.32 6.19 -7.95
C LYS A 120 -2.91 5.97 -9.34
N LYS A 121 -2.12 6.17 -10.40
CA LYS A 121 -2.54 5.91 -11.79
C LYS A 121 -2.88 4.43 -12.02
N SER A 122 -2.05 3.52 -11.49
CA SER A 122 -2.28 2.08 -11.61
C SER A 122 -3.58 1.67 -10.90
N ARG A 123 -3.81 2.13 -9.65
CA ARG A 123 -5.07 1.90 -8.92
C ARG A 123 -6.30 2.46 -9.63
N LEU A 124 -6.23 3.67 -10.19
CA LEU A 124 -7.34 4.22 -10.99
C LEU A 124 -7.64 3.36 -12.22
N THR A 125 -6.60 2.81 -12.85
CA THR A 125 -6.77 1.88 -13.97
C THR A 125 -7.50 0.60 -13.51
N TYR A 126 -7.09 0.02 -12.38
CA TYR A 126 -7.76 -1.17 -11.82
C TYR A 126 -9.22 -0.89 -11.46
N PHE A 127 -9.52 0.26 -10.82
CA PHE A 127 -10.90 0.67 -10.56
C PHE A 127 -11.72 0.88 -11.84
N GLY A 128 -11.11 1.45 -12.88
CA GLY A 128 -11.75 1.57 -14.20
C GLY A 128 -12.18 0.23 -14.76
N TRP A 129 -11.34 -0.80 -14.64
CA TRP A 129 -11.68 -2.17 -15.06
C TRP A 129 -12.77 -2.81 -14.20
N ALA A 130 -12.77 -2.56 -12.88
CA ALA A 130 -13.83 -3.03 -12.00
C ALA A 130 -15.19 -2.39 -12.35
N ILE A 131 -15.22 -1.08 -12.61
CA ILE A 131 -16.43 -0.35 -13.05
C ILE A 131 -16.90 -0.89 -14.40
N PHE A 132 -15.99 -1.14 -15.35
CA PHE A 132 -16.34 -1.74 -16.63
C PHE A 132 -16.99 -3.11 -16.47
N GLY A 133 -16.43 -3.97 -15.62
CA GLY A 133 -17.04 -5.26 -15.26
C GLY A 133 -18.43 -5.08 -14.64
N ALA A 134 -18.59 -4.14 -13.70
CA ALA A 134 -19.88 -3.85 -13.08
C ALA A 134 -20.96 -3.44 -14.10
N ILE A 135 -20.61 -2.61 -15.09
CA ILE A 135 -21.52 -2.20 -16.18
C ILE A 135 -21.94 -3.40 -17.01
N ILE A 136 -21.01 -4.28 -17.39
CA ILE A 136 -21.33 -5.51 -18.13
C ILE A 136 -22.26 -6.42 -17.31
N GLY A 137 -21.93 -6.65 -16.03
CA GLY A 137 -22.75 -7.47 -15.15
C GLY A 137 -24.17 -6.91 -14.99
N GLY A 138 -24.31 -5.59 -14.86
CA GLY A 138 -25.60 -4.91 -14.80
C GLY A 138 -26.41 -5.05 -16.10
N LEU A 139 -25.78 -4.88 -17.26
CA LEU A 139 -26.45 -5.07 -18.56
C LEU A 139 -26.93 -6.52 -18.74
N LEU A 140 -26.10 -7.50 -18.40
CA LEU A 140 -26.48 -8.92 -18.47
C LEU A 140 -27.63 -9.24 -17.51
N GLY A 141 -27.60 -8.71 -16.30
CA GLY A 141 -28.70 -8.83 -15.35
C GLY A 141 -30.00 -8.22 -15.85
N PHE A 142 -29.93 -7.05 -16.48
CA PHE A 142 -31.08 -6.39 -17.10
C PHE A 142 -31.70 -7.24 -18.23
N VAL A 143 -30.86 -7.76 -19.13
CA VAL A 143 -31.31 -8.64 -20.23
C VAL A 143 -31.96 -9.91 -19.68
N TYR A 144 -31.34 -10.55 -18.69
CA TYR A 144 -31.87 -11.76 -18.06
C TYR A 144 -33.26 -11.54 -17.44
N ASN A 145 -33.43 -10.46 -16.69
CA ASN A 145 -34.73 -10.13 -16.07
C ASN A 145 -35.81 -9.87 -17.13
N LYS A 146 -35.46 -9.18 -18.22
CA LYS A 146 -36.40 -8.90 -19.32
C LYS A 146 -36.82 -10.17 -20.07
N MET A 147 -35.91 -11.12 -20.28
CA MET A 147 -36.21 -12.37 -20.99
C MET A 147 -37.02 -13.36 -20.15
N THR A 148 -36.74 -13.44 -18.85
CA THR A 148 -37.38 -14.43 -17.96
C THR A 148 -38.65 -13.93 -17.30
N GLY A 149 -38.92 -12.61 -17.35
CA GLY A 149 -40.01 -11.97 -16.60
C GLY A 149 -39.82 -12.06 -15.09
N ASN A 150 -38.66 -12.52 -14.63
CA ASN A 150 -38.40 -12.88 -13.25
C ASN A 150 -37.57 -11.77 -12.61
N ASN A 151 -38.13 -11.04 -11.65
CA ASN A 151 -37.44 -9.97 -10.92
C ASN A 151 -36.57 -10.53 -9.79
N SER A 152 -35.85 -11.62 -10.06
CA SER A 152 -35.02 -12.28 -9.06
C SER A 152 -33.86 -11.38 -8.64
N SER A 153 -33.61 -11.29 -7.33
CA SER A 153 -32.44 -10.62 -6.77
C SER A 153 -31.12 -11.27 -7.21
N LEU A 154 -31.15 -12.48 -7.80
CA LEU A 154 -29.98 -13.16 -8.36
C LEU A 154 -29.26 -12.32 -9.42
N SER A 155 -29.97 -11.50 -10.20
CA SER A 155 -29.36 -10.65 -11.22
C SER A 155 -28.46 -9.56 -10.63
N ILE A 156 -28.70 -9.14 -9.37
CA ILE A 156 -27.94 -8.10 -8.68
C ILE A 156 -26.52 -8.61 -8.35
N PHE A 157 -26.35 -9.92 -8.12
CA PHE A 157 -25.04 -10.51 -7.85
C PHE A 157 -24.12 -10.54 -9.08
N LEU A 158 -24.65 -10.38 -10.30
CA LEU A 158 -23.82 -10.31 -11.50
C LEU A 158 -22.91 -9.07 -11.49
N ILE A 159 -23.33 -7.97 -10.88
CA ILE A 159 -22.53 -6.75 -10.77
C ILE A 159 -21.20 -7.00 -10.02
N PRO A 160 -21.21 -7.45 -8.74
CA PRO A 160 -19.96 -7.72 -8.03
C PRO A 160 -19.16 -8.89 -8.63
N ILE A 161 -19.81 -9.90 -9.21
CA ILE A 161 -19.11 -11.01 -9.89
C ILE A 161 -18.30 -10.48 -11.08
N PHE A 162 -18.92 -9.72 -11.99
CA PHE A 162 -18.20 -9.22 -13.16
C PHE A 162 -17.18 -8.14 -12.78
N ALA A 163 -17.45 -7.30 -11.79
CA ALA A 163 -16.46 -6.34 -11.29
C ALA A 163 -15.19 -7.04 -10.79
N THR A 164 -15.33 -8.10 -9.99
CA THR A 164 -14.19 -8.88 -9.46
C THR A 164 -13.47 -9.67 -10.55
N LEU A 165 -14.20 -10.26 -11.51
CA LEU A 165 -13.60 -10.98 -12.65
C LEU A 165 -12.72 -10.06 -13.52
N PHE A 166 -13.23 -8.89 -13.90
CA PHE A 166 -12.48 -7.96 -14.74
C PHE A 166 -11.28 -7.32 -14.01
N LEU A 167 -11.46 -7.00 -12.73
CA LEU A 167 -10.37 -6.56 -11.86
C LEU A 167 -9.26 -7.62 -11.78
N GLY A 168 -9.64 -8.86 -11.45
CA GLY A 168 -8.70 -9.99 -11.35
C GLY A 168 -7.99 -10.30 -12.66
N TRP A 169 -8.73 -10.27 -13.78
CA TRP A 169 -8.15 -10.44 -15.12
C TRP A 169 -7.10 -9.36 -15.41
N LYS A 170 -7.40 -8.09 -15.14
CA LYS A 170 -6.45 -6.99 -15.38
C LYS A 170 -5.19 -7.11 -14.53
N ILE A 171 -5.33 -7.42 -13.24
CA ILE A 171 -4.19 -7.64 -12.34
C ILE A 171 -3.30 -8.78 -12.87
N ASN A 172 -3.91 -9.91 -13.24
CA ASN A 172 -3.18 -11.07 -13.77
C ASN A 172 -2.50 -10.78 -15.12
N TYR A 173 -3.15 -10.03 -16.00
CA TYR A 173 -2.58 -9.60 -17.27
C TYR A 173 -1.32 -8.73 -17.07
N VAL A 174 -1.40 -7.73 -16.17
CA VAL A 174 -0.25 -6.86 -15.86
C VAL A 174 0.88 -7.67 -15.22
N LYS A 175 0.58 -8.59 -14.29
CA LYS A 175 1.57 -9.49 -13.68
C LYS A 175 2.31 -10.32 -14.73
N LYS A 176 1.60 -10.93 -15.68
CA LYS A 176 2.20 -11.73 -16.76
C LYS A 176 3.04 -10.88 -17.72
N LYS A 177 2.53 -9.70 -18.11
CA LYS A 177 3.26 -8.80 -19.01
C LYS A 177 4.58 -8.32 -18.41
N ASN A 178 4.62 -8.07 -17.10
CA ASN A 178 5.82 -7.60 -16.39
C ASN A 178 6.70 -8.74 -15.85
N ALA A 179 6.45 -9.99 -16.25
CA ALA A 179 7.29 -11.15 -15.95
C ALA A 179 8.03 -11.67 -17.20
N LEU A 180 7.69 -11.14 -18.37
CA LEU A 180 8.37 -11.25 -19.66
C LEU A 180 9.21 -9.99 -19.89
#